data_AF-A0A448TBK3-F1
#
_entry.id   AF-A0A448TBK3-F1
#
_cell.length_a   1.000
_cell.length_b   1.000
_cell.length_c   1.000
_cell.angle_alpha   90.00
_cell.angle_beta   90.00
_cell.angle_gamma   90.00
#
_symmetry.space_group_name_H-M   'P 1'
#
loop_
_entity.id
_entity.type
_entity.pdbx_description
1 polymer ?
#
loop_
_entity_poly.entity_id
_entity_poly.type
_entity_poly.pdbx_seq_one_letter_code
_entity_poly.pdbx_strand_id
1 'polypeptide(L)'
;MVDGQPEAVKDSYCGIGLTPTVSIEEHQRLTGIKVDFPHEVYDPLSDSLVTPKLLSHIDCADAVEKLLVAETYHQMSQNARHYPAQHFSYALFKTEFDDTLQSFIA
;
A
#
# COMPACT_ATOMS: atom_id res chain seq x y z
N MET A 1 -11.95 -4.35 -0.47
CA MET A 1 -11.07 -5.09 -1.40
C MET A 1 -9.91 -4.17 -1.79
N VAL A 2 -8.97 -4.00 -0.86
CA VAL A 2 -7.68 -3.31 -1.01
C VAL A 2 -6.73 -4.21 -0.21
N ASP A 3 -6.45 -5.40 -0.73
CA ASP A 3 -5.82 -6.48 0.04
C ASP A 3 -4.74 -7.20 -0.77
N GLY A 4 -4.02 -6.45 -1.63
CA GLY A 4 -2.92 -7.01 -2.43
C GLY A 4 -1.95 -5.97 -3.01
N GLN A 5 -2.04 -4.70 -2.56
CA GLN A 5 -1.15 -3.65 -3.04
C GLN A 5 0.25 -3.69 -2.38
N PRO A 6 0.42 -3.90 -1.05
CA PRO A 6 1.76 -3.84 -0.46
C PRO A 6 2.67 -5.00 -0.90
N GLU A 7 2.12 -6.17 -1.23
CA GLU A 7 2.89 -7.31 -1.71
C GLU A 7 3.38 -7.08 -3.14
N ALA A 8 2.51 -6.58 -4.03
CA ALA A 8 2.84 -6.35 -5.43
C ALA A 8 3.63 -5.05 -5.68
N VAL A 9 3.49 -4.05 -4.81
CA VAL A 9 4.10 -2.72 -4.95
C VAL A 9 5.09 -2.49 -3.81
N LYS A 10 6.35 -2.86 -4.06
CA LYS A 10 7.45 -2.57 -3.14
C LYS A 10 7.72 -1.07 -3.08
N ASP A 11 7.63 -0.50 -1.88
CA ASP A 11 7.88 0.92 -1.63
C ASP A 11 9.28 1.36 -2.11
N SER A 12 9.34 2.58 -2.64
CA SER A 12 10.50 3.24 -3.25
C SER A 12 11.17 2.47 -4.40
N TYR A 13 10.62 1.33 -4.82
CA TYR A 13 11.15 0.49 -5.88
C TYR A 13 10.21 0.42 -7.08
N CYS A 14 8.95 0.03 -6.85
CA CYS A 14 7.89 -0.03 -7.86
C CYS A 14 7.00 1.22 -7.88
N GLY A 15 7.08 2.04 -6.81
CA GLY A 15 6.26 3.24 -6.61
C GLY A 15 6.63 3.90 -5.28
N ILE A 16 5.82 4.85 -4.82
CA ILE A 16 6.01 5.57 -3.57
C ILE A 16 4.83 5.27 -2.65
N GLY A 17 5.11 4.61 -1.52
CA GLY A 17 4.18 4.42 -0.43
C GLY A 17 4.11 5.68 0.43
N LEU A 18 2.91 6.06 0.83
CA LEU A 18 2.67 7.21 1.71
C LEU A 18 1.93 6.75 2.95
N THR A 19 2.46 7.13 4.11
CA THR A 19 1.82 6.85 5.41
C THR A 19 0.83 7.96 5.72
N PRO A 20 -0.44 7.65 6.03
CA PRO A 20 -1.40 8.66 6.47
C PRO A 20 -1.00 9.31 7.80
N THR A 21 -0.96 10.64 7.84
CA THR A 21 -0.51 11.43 9.01
C THR A 21 -1.53 12.47 9.47
N VAL A 22 -2.51 12.81 8.63
CA VAL A 22 -3.47 13.89 8.88
C VAL A 22 -4.71 13.36 9.60
N SER A 23 -5.16 14.00 10.69
CA SER A 23 -6.40 13.59 11.34
C SER A 23 -7.64 13.98 10.51
N ILE A 24 -8.80 13.37 10.81
CA ILE A 24 -10.07 13.73 10.17
C ILE A 24 -10.42 15.21 10.40
N GLU A 25 -10.21 15.71 11.62
CA GLU A 25 -10.50 17.10 11.99
C GLU A 25 -9.61 18.07 11.23
N GLU A 26 -8.31 17.77 11.14
CA GLU A 26 -7.35 18.59 10.42
C GLU A 26 -7.64 18.60 8.91
N HIS A 27 -7.99 17.45 8.34
CA HIS A 27 -8.40 17.37 6.94
C HIS A 27 -9.65 18.22 6.68
N GLN A 28 -10.67 18.13 7.54
CA GLN A 28 -11.87 18.95 7.41
C GLN A 28 -11.54 20.45 7.54
N ARG A 29 -10.63 20.83 8.44
CA ARG A 29 -10.17 22.22 8.59
C ARG A 29 -9.51 22.74 7.32
N LEU A 30 -8.72 21.91 6.64
CA LEU A 30 -7.98 22.29 5.44
C LEU A 30 -8.84 22.31 4.17
N THR A 31 -9.76 21.36 4.02
CA THR A 31 -10.51 21.15 2.76
C THR A 31 -11.96 21.58 2.85
N GLY A 32 -12.50 21.77 4.06
CA GLY A 32 -13.94 21.97 4.30
C GLY A 32 -14.77 20.69 4.13
N ILE A 33 -14.15 19.55 3.78
CA ILE A 33 -14.84 18.28 3.56
C ILE A 33 -14.94 17.55 4.88
N LYS A 34 -16.17 17.32 5.35
CA LYS A 34 -16.42 16.45 6.50
C LYS A 34 -16.29 14.99 6.07
N VAL A 35 -15.37 14.28 6.71
CA VAL A 35 -15.25 12.83 6.56
C VAL A 35 -16.12 12.17 7.62
N ASP A 36 -17.19 11.50 7.18
CA ASP A 36 -18.09 10.76 8.06
C ASP A 36 -17.66 9.29 8.14
N PHE A 37 -16.66 9.04 8.99
CA PHE A 37 -16.13 7.70 9.22
C PHE A 37 -16.04 7.42 10.72
N PRO A 38 -17.10 6.87 11.34
CA PRO A 38 -17.20 6.72 12.79
C PRO A 38 -16.53 5.44 13.32
N HIS A 39 -15.69 4.79 12.52
CA HIS A 39 -15.08 3.51 12.84
C HIS A 39 -13.58 3.66 13.10
N GLU A 40 -13.06 2.85 14.02
CA GLU A 40 -11.63 2.67 14.21
C GLU A 40 -11.06 1.68 13.19
N VAL A 41 -9.78 1.82 12.89
CA VAL A 41 -9.02 0.92 12.00
C VAL A 41 -7.92 0.24 12.79
N TYR A 42 -7.55 -0.97 12.37
CA TYR A 42 -6.45 -1.70 13.00
C TYR A 42 -5.09 -1.11 12.60
N ASP A 43 -4.28 -0.77 13.59
CA ASP A 43 -2.86 -0.42 13.43
C ASP A 43 -1.98 -1.61 13.80
N PRO A 44 -1.31 -2.26 12.83
CA PRO A 44 -0.45 -3.41 13.10
C PRO A 44 0.83 -3.05 13.87
N LEU A 45 1.25 -1.77 13.91
CA LEU A 45 2.45 -1.36 14.64
C LEU A 45 2.23 -1.31 16.14
N SER A 46 1.04 -0.88 16.57
CA SER A 46 0.65 -0.82 17.97
C SER A 46 -0.24 -1.98 18.41
N ASP A 47 -0.62 -2.86 17.48
CA ASP A 47 -1.55 -3.99 17.68
C ASP A 47 -2.86 -3.55 18.36
N SER A 48 -3.45 -2.46 17.84
CA SER A 48 -4.63 -1.84 18.45
C SER A 48 -5.56 -1.20 17.42
N LEU A 49 -6.82 -1.01 17.80
CA LEU A 49 -7.74 -0.16 17.05
C LEU A 49 -7.44 1.31 17.33
N VAL A 50 -7.36 2.12 16.27
CA VAL A 50 -7.05 3.54 16.33
C VAL A 50 -7.98 4.35 15.43
N THR A 51 -8.12 5.64 15.71
CA THR A 51 -8.79 6.55 14.77
C THR A 51 -7.99 6.63 13.47
N PRO A 52 -8.62 6.47 12.30
CA PRO A 52 -7.91 6.51 11.03
C PRO A 52 -7.35 7.90 10.74
N LYS A 53 -6.22 7.90 10.04
CA LYS A 53 -5.59 9.11 9.48
C LYS A 53 -5.77 9.12 7.96
N LEU A 54 -5.64 10.31 7.39
CA LEU A 54 -5.75 10.60 5.97
C LEU A 54 -4.38 11.00 5.41
N LEU A 55 -4.23 10.88 4.10
CA LEU A 55 -3.01 11.27 3.42
C LEU A 55 -2.82 12.80 3.48
N SER A 56 -1.58 13.21 3.72
CA SER A 56 -1.17 14.61 3.61
C SER A 56 -1.20 15.06 2.16
N HIS A 57 -1.89 16.16 1.89
CA HIS A 57 -1.94 16.75 0.56
C HIS A 57 -0.57 17.25 0.09
N ILE A 58 0.30 17.67 1.03
CA ILE A 58 1.69 18.05 0.75
C ILE A 58 2.49 16.81 0.37
N ASP A 59 2.42 15.74 1.15
CA ASP A 59 3.18 14.52 0.90
C ASP A 59 2.75 13.86 -0.44
N CYS A 60 1.45 13.93 -0.75
CA CYS A 60 0.92 13.54 -2.05
C CYS A 60 1.50 14.39 -3.18
N ALA A 61 1.56 15.72 -3.03
CA ALA A 61 2.13 16.61 -4.04
C ALA A 61 3.61 16.33 -4.25
N ASP A 62 4.39 16.21 -3.16
CA ASP A 62 5.82 15.89 -3.20
C ASP A 62 6.08 14.53 -3.89
N ALA A 63 5.23 13.53 -3.63
CA ALA A 63 5.33 12.23 -4.29
C ALA A 63 5.04 12.33 -5.80
N VAL A 64 4.02 13.10 -6.19
CA VAL A 64 3.73 13.35 -7.61
C VAL A 64 4.89 14.08 -8.28
N GLU A 65 5.46 15.12 -7.65
CA GLU A 65 6.61 15.84 -8.20
C GLU A 65 7.82 14.92 -8.41
N LYS A 66 8.11 14.01 -7.47
CA LYS A 66 9.15 12.99 -7.64
C LYS A 66 8.86 12.07 -8.83
N LEU A 67 7.60 11.69 -9.03
CA LEU A 67 7.18 10.85 -10.16
C LEU A 67 7.16 11.62 -11.49
N LEU A 68 7.13 12.95 -11.51
CA LEU A 68 7.24 13.72 -12.74
C LEU A 68 8.66 13.72 -13.33
N VAL A 69 9.67 13.37 -12.53
CA VAL A 69 11.05 13.16 -13.02
C VAL A 69 11.08 11.91 -13.90
N ALA A 70 11.32 12.10 -15.20
CA ALA A 70 11.20 11.04 -16.21
C ALA A 70 12.05 9.80 -15.89
N GLU A 71 13.28 9.99 -15.41
CA GLU A 71 14.16 8.88 -15.01
C GLU A 71 13.54 8.07 -13.86
N THR A 72 13.09 8.74 -12.80
CA THR A 72 12.43 8.12 -11.65
C THR A 72 11.20 7.33 -12.07
N TYR A 73 10.32 7.94 -12.89
CA TYR A 73 9.13 7.27 -13.40
C TYR A 73 9.46 6.04 -14.23
N HIS A 74 10.38 6.16 -15.19
CA HIS A 74 10.74 5.06 -16.06
C HIS A 74 11.36 3.90 -15.28
N GLN A 75 12.24 4.19 -14.32
CA GLN A 75 12.83 3.17 -13.47
C GLN A 75 11.77 2.45 -12.64
N MET A 76 10.90 3.19 -11.93
CA MET A 76 9.85 2.60 -11.10
C MET A 76 8.84 1.81 -11.95
N SER A 77 8.47 2.31 -13.13
CA SER A 77 7.58 1.62 -14.07
C SER A 77 8.19 0.33 -14.62
N GLN A 78 9.50 0.30 -14.89
CA GLN A 78 10.20 -0.95 -15.24
C GLN A 78 10.19 -1.92 -14.06
N ASN A 79 10.55 -1.46 -12.87
CA ASN A 79 10.56 -2.29 -11.66
C ASN A 79 9.18 -2.88 -11.35
N ALA A 80 8.11 -2.09 -11.47
CA ALA A 80 6.74 -2.53 -11.25
C ALA A 80 6.29 -3.66 -12.19
N ARG A 81 6.93 -3.80 -13.36
CA ARG A 81 6.70 -4.92 -14.29
C ARG A 81 7.57 -6.13 -13.97
N HIS A 82 8.83 -5.91 -13.62
CA HIS A 82 9.79 -6.99 -13.37
C HIS A 82 9.57 -7.65 -12.01
N TYR A 83 9.31 -6.86 -10.97
CA TYR A 83 9.18 -7.35 -9.59
C TYR A 83 8.11 -8.44 -9.46
N PRO A 84 6.87 -8.25 -9.96
CA PRO A 84 5.88 -9.30 -9.83
C PRO A 84 6.22 -10.55 -10.65
N ALA A 85 6.80 -10.38 -11.84
CA ALA A 85 7.18 -11.50 -12.70
C ALA A 85 8.28 -12.37 -12.09
N GLN A 86 9.16 -11.80 -11.27
CA GLN A 86 10.26 -12.51 -10.62
C GLN A 86 9.89 -13.10 -9.26
N HIS A 87 8.96 -12.47 -8.54
CA HIS A 87 8.67 -12.81 -7.14
C HIS A 87 7.31 -13.48 -6.94
N PHE A 88 6.38 -13.37 -7.89
CA PHE A 88 5.05 -13.98 -7.77
C PHE A 88 4.78 -14.94 -8.93
N SER A 89 4.79 -16.23 -8.60
CA SER A 89 4.41 -17.31 -9.52
C SER A 89 3.18 -18.01 -8.98
N TYR A 90 2.06 -17.83 -9.68
CA TYR A 90 0.81 -18.51 -9.32
C TYR A 90 0.95 -20.04 -9.35
N ALA A 91 1.71 -20.56 -10.33
CA ALA A 91 1.96 -22.00 -10.43
C ALA A 91 2.72 -22.51 -9.21
N LEU A 92 3.76 -21.78 -8.77
CA LEU A 92 4.52 -22.15 -7.57
C LEU A 92 3.65 -22.06 -6.31
N PHE A 93 2.93 -20.94 -6.15
CA PHE A 93 2.00 -20.75 -5.04
C PHE A 93 1.00 -21.90 -4.94
N LYS A 94 0.41 -22.31 -6.06
CA LYS A 94 -0.58 -23.40 -6.08
C LYS A 94 0.04 -24.72 -5.62
N THR A 95 1.23 -25.05 -6.12
CA THR A 95 1.94 -26.27 -5.71
C THR A 95 2.25 -26.25 -4.21
N GLU A 96 2.84 -25.16 -3.71
CA GLU A 96 3.18 -25.02 -2.27
C GLU A 96 1.93 -25.07 -1.38
N PHE A 97 0.84 -24.46 -1.81
CA PHE A 97 -0.43 -24.47 -1.10
C PHE A 97 -1.03 -25.89 -1.04
N ASP A 98 -1.09 -26.59 -2.18
CA ASP A 98 -1.63 -27.95 -2.24
C ASP A 98 -0.78 -28.92 -1.40
N ASP A 99 0.55 -28.83 -1.48
CA ASP A 99 1.49 -29.65 -0.70
C ASP A 99 1.32 -29.41 0.81
N THR A 100 1.18 -28.14 1.20
CA THR A 100 0.93 -27.75 2.59
C THR A 100 -0.39 -28.34 3.09
N LEU A 101 -1.47 -28.25 2.32
CA LEU A 101 -2.75 -28.85 2.69
C LEU A 101 -2.66 -30.38 2.84
N GLN A 102 -1.94 -31.05 1.93
CA GLN A 102 -1.73 -32.50 2.02
C GLN A 102 -0.96 -32.89 3.29
N SER A 103 -0.01 -32.08 3.74
CA SER A 103 0.74 -32.33 4.99
C SER A 103 -0.12 -32.37 6.25
N PHE A 104 -1.34 -31.81 6.22
CA PHE A 104 -2.29 -31.85 7.33
C PHE A 104 -3.25 -33.05 7.26
N ILE A 105 -3.31 -33.75 6.13
CA ILE A 105 -4.21 -34.90 5.90
C ILE A 105 -3.45 -36.23 5.98
N ALA A 106 -2.13 -36.22 5.74
CA ALA A 106 -1.23 -37.37 5.89
C ALA A 106 -0.81 -37.61 7.35
#